data_AF-A0AA36MXD7-F1
#
_entry.id   AF-A0AA36MXD7-F1
#
_cell.length_a   1.000
_cell.length_b   1.000
_cell.length_c   1.000
_cell.angle_alpha   90.00
_cell.angle_beta   90.00
_cell.angle_gamma   90.00
#
_symmetry.space_group_name_H-M   'P 1'
#
loop_
_entity.id
_entity.type
_entity.pdbx_description
1 polymer ?
#
loop_
_entity_poly.entity_id
_entity_poly.type
_entity_poly.pdbx_seq_one_letter_code
_entity_poly.pdbx_strand_id
1 'polypeptide(L)'
;MTRLCYLMLFLVCGAERLLVTAGREERDVQRLLSVDWDPDAKNTSEEKSTGNKEDDEFAAEDDPEAEEVEDLHHSRHKDQEVLDHQIAIGLAIMFLGMIFMAGLLAMVIAYPDPQIRHYCVRICSSTVVIFIAIGIQHAALVSTTIGHYTGLKSGWRSVVHTFPLYWCATIYVCFKVRHRHIDFRAVGFVFSHILAFDAIFAGSDLLYKFGYTRNTESKPMWQAVVYRCVLWCIFVLFFYVLLKITLKVLLRLPFTCEVPDVLHHGHGEVSSGHSHEGGHAAVDIPHAEHAHSAVDTPESVAEFIEELYESFEEAGLLALSYLANKFLIYKTTLETYDLKHAQGSYDSRELLWNVKNCSVLHAVATLAGWILLLNLAIVCMDHLLSSIRTYQAVSSFFSMCVAWASMHLCKCVIMMEISEEACVLILTAFAMTPVAGLLVIVADKMADADLITDELADTLVTSYGFMIGFSWEKAYAEASHLLMGDNKQSANSTANPWKESMFNPEFCFRVAMCFALVLVMFPGWRFLILPHALKPVPPREQAAKDCVK
;
A
#
# COMPACT_ATOMS: atom_id res chain seq x y z
N MET A 1 -25.21 -6.14 11.24
CA MET A 1 -25.03 -4.67 11.22
C MET A 1 -24.87 -4.09 12.61
N THR A 2 -25.90 -3.94 13.45
CA THR A 2 -25.80 -3.27 14.77
C THR A 2 -24.71 -3.85 15.69
N ARG A 3 -24.62 -5.18 15.80
CA ARG A 3 -23.56 -5.86 16.57
C ARG A 3 -22.15 -5.67 16.00
N LEU A 4 -22.02 -5.49 14.69
CA LEU A 4 -20.76 -5.21 14.01
C LEU A 4 -20.32 -3.76 14.26
N CYS A 5 -21.26 -2.80 14.22
CA CYS A 5 -21.00 -1.43 14.61
C CYS A 5 -20.58 -1.33 16.08
N TYR A 6 -21.22 -2.09 16.98
CA TYR A 6 -20.80 -2.17 18.37
C TYR A 6 -19.42 -2.79 18.55
N LEU A 7 -19.07 -3.83 17.77
CA LEU A 7 -17.73 -4.42 17.79
C LEU A 7 -16.67 -3.44 17.27
N MET A 8 -16.94 -2.72 16.19
CA MET A 8 -16.03 -1.70 15.66
C MET A 8 -15.87 -0.52 16.63
N LEU A 9 -16.95 -0.02 17.22
CA LEU A 9 -16.89 1.00 18.28
C LEU A 9 -16.11 0.48 19.49
N PHE A 10 -16.32 -0.77 19.88
CA PHE A 10 -15.59 -1.38 20.99
C PHE A 10 -14.10 -1.55 20.68
N LEU A 11 -13.73 -1.90 19.44
CA LEU A 11 -12.33 -2.00 19.00
C LEU A 11 -11.66 -0.63 18.88
N VAL A 12 -12.37 0.38 18.38
CA VAL A 12 -11.88 1.77 18.30
C VAL A 12 -11.70 2.34 19.71
N CYS A 13 -12.69 2.20 20.59
CA CYS A 13 -12.58 2.62 21.99
C CYS A 13 -11.58 1.77 22.79
N GLY A 14 -11.39 0.49 22.41
CA GLY A 14 -10.38 -0.39 22.98
C GLY A 14 -8.97 0.06 22.61
N ALA A 15 -8.74 0.36 21.33
CA ALA A 15 -7.49 0.94 20.85
C ALA A 15 -7.22 2.30 21.48
N GLU A 16 -8.25 3.16 21.61
CA GLU A 16 -8.16 4.43 22.32
C GLU A 16 -7.73 4.25 23.78
N ARG A 17 -8.32 3.29 24.52
CA ARG A 17 -7.89 2.99 25.90
C ARG A 17 -6.45 2.47 25.96
N LEU A 18 -6.04 1.65 25.01
CA LEU A 18 -4.69 1.09 24.92
C LEU A 18 -3.66 2.20 24.61
N LEU A 19 -4.02 3.15 23.74
CA LEU A 19 -3.21 4.32 23.43
C LEU A 19 -3.15 5.32 24.60
N VAL A 20 -4.27 5.54 25.30
CA VAL A 20 -4.31 6.39 26.50
C VAL A 20 -3.46 5.81 27.63
N THR A 21 -3.39 4.49 27.76
CA THR A 21 -2.54 3.83 28.76
C THR A 21 -1.06 3.92 28.36
N ALA A 22 -0.71 3.64 27.10
CA ALA A 22 0.66 3.82 26.59
C ALA A 22 1.16 5.27 26.74
N GLY A 23 0.35 6.26 26.37
CA GLY A 23 0.68 7.68 26.56
C GLY A 23 0.65 8.17 28.02
N ARG A 24 0.16 7.36 28.97
CA ARG A 24 0.27 7.64 30.41
C ARG A 24 1.60 7.15 30.95
N GLU A 25 2.02 5.94 30.56
CA GLU A 25 3.34 5.41 30.88
C GLU A 25 4.46 6.31 30.34
N GLU A 26 4.36 6.78 29.09
CA GLU A 26 5.36 7.69 28.51
C GLU A 26 5.46 9.02 29.30
N ARG A 27 4.32 9.56 29.76
CA ARG A 27 4.28 10.78 30.59
C ARG A 27 4.83 10.56 31.99
N ASP A 28 4.62 9.38 32.57
CA ASP A 28 5.15 9.04 33.88
C ASP A 28 6.67 8.79 33.80
N VAL A 29 7.16 8.18 32.71
CA VAL A 29 8.61 8.08 32.41
C VAL A 29 9.22 9.46 32.19
N GLN A 30 8.61 10.33 31.39
CA GLN A 30 9.08 11.71 31.21
C GLN A 30 9.07 12.51 32.50
N ARG A 31 8.08 12.31 33.39
CA ARG A 31 8.07 12.94 34.73
C ARG A 31 9.17 12.44 35.63
N LEU A 32 9.49 11.15 35.58
CA LEU A 32 10.60 10.57 36.34
C LEU A 32 11.95 11.08 35.81
N LEU A 33 12.06 11.32 34.50
CA LEU A 33 13.23 11.91 33.87
C LEU A 33 13.33 13.44 34.05
N SER A 34 12.20 14.12 34.28
CA SER A 34 12.14 15.57 34.52
C SER A 34 12.15 15.93 36.01
N VAL A 35 12.44 14.98 36.91
CA VAL A 35 12.78 15.32 38.28
C VAL A 35 14.11 16.04 38.20
N ASP A 36 14.08 17.36 38.42
CA ASP A 36 15.27 18.21 38.51
C ASP A 36 16.26 17.54 39.46
N TRP A 37 17.30 16.97 38.89
CA TRP A 37 18.47 16.55 39.64
C TRP A 37 19.11 17.85 40.11
N ASP A 38 18.90 18.17 41.39
CA ASP A 38 19.52 19.32 42.05
C ASP A 38 20.95 18.93 42.45
N PRO A 39 21.98 19.32 41.68
CA PRO A 39 23.36 18.95 41.97
C PRO A 39 23.86 19.55 43.30
N ASP A 40 23.13 20.53 43.88
CA ASP A 40 23.55 21.23 45.11
C ASP A 40 23.01 20.58 46.39
N ALA A 41 22.18 19.54 46.30
CA ALA A 41 21.57 18.90 47.47
C ALA A 41 22.51 17.98 48.29
N LYS A 42 23.81 17.89 47.95
CA LYS A 42 24.75 16.93 48.57
C LYS A 42 25.66 17.48 49.68
N ASN A 43 25.56 18.75 50.08
CA ASN A 43 26.56 19.36 50.99
C ASN A 43 26.02 19.99 52.29
N THR A 44 25.09 19.35 53.00
CA THR A 44 24.81 19.72 54.39
C THR A 44 24.53 18.51 55.30
N SER A 45 25.58 17.78 55.65
CA SER A 45 25.65 17.11 56.96
C SER A 45 27.06 17.28 57.54
N GLU A 46 27.28 18.45 58.15
CA GLU A 46 28.40 18.66 59.07
C GLU A 46 28.18 17.82 60.33
N GLU A 47 28.82 16.65 60.41
CA GLU A 47 29.00 15.95 61.67
C GLU A 47 30.46 16.12 62.12
N LYS A 48 30.66 16.96 63.13
CA LYS A 48 31.92 17.10 63.86
C LYS A 48 32.26 15.77 64.54
N SER A 49 33.31 15.10 64.07
CA SER A 49 34.06 14.15 64.89
C SER A 49 35.55 14.26 64.56
N THR A 50 36.30 14.75 65.54
CA THR A 50 37.76 14.80 65.54
C THR A 50 38.29 13.42 65.90
N GLY A 51 39.17 12.87 65.05
CA GLY A 51 39.82 11.60 65.34
C GLY A 51 40.91 11.28 64.32
N ASN A 52 42.12 11.73 64.61
CA ASN A 52 43.36 11.32 63.97
C ASN A 52 43.40 9.81 63.68
N LYS A 53 43.71 9.44 62.44
CA LYS A 53 44.59 8.32 62.11
C LYS A 53 45.18 8.53 60.72
N GLU A 54 46.50 8.68 60.71
CA GLU A 54 47.38 8.52 59.57
C GLU A 54 47.27 7.07 59.10
N ASP A 55 46.92 6.85 57.84
CA ASP A 55 47.26 5.64 57.07
C ASP A 55 47.22 6.02 55.58
N ASP A 56 48.27 5.63 54.86
CA ASP A 56 48.55 5.94 53.46
C ASP A 56 47.42 5.45 52.52
N GLU A 57 46.57 6.37 52.05
CA GLU A 57 45.54 6.10 51.06
C GLU A 57 45.95 6.73 49.72
N PHE A 58 46.25 5.87 48.76
CA PHE A 58 46.64 6.20 47.40
C PHE A 58 45.48 6.96 46.74
N ALA A 59 45.57 8.28 46.68
CA ALA A 59 44.59 9.14 46.02
C ALA A 59 44.53 8.75 44.53
N ALA A 60 43.51 7.96 44.17
CA ALA A 60 43.09 7.82 42.80
C ALA A 60 42.63 9.21 42.35
N GLU A 61 43.38 9.82 41.43
CA GLU A 61 42.94 11.03 40.75
C GLU A 61 41.61 10.69 40.08
N ASP A 62 40.51 11.27 40.59
CA ASP A 62 39.18 11.22 39.98
C ASP A 62 39.32 11.77 38.55
N ASP A 63 39.35 10.88 37.57
CA ASP A 63 39.45 11.21 36.16
C ASP A 63 38.05 11.62 35.67
N PRO A 64 37.76 12.92 35.46
CA PRO A 64 36.44 13.38 35.02
C PRO A 64 36.04 12.83 33.65
N GLU A 65 37.00 12.29 32.88
CA GLU A 65 36.69 11.63 31.60
C GLU A 65 35.98 10.27 31.80
N ALA A 66 36.14 9.62 32.96
CA ALA A 66 35.45 8.35 33.23
C ALA A 66 33.94 8.54 33.49
N GLU A 67 33.55 9.65 34.14
CA GLU A 67 32.15 9.95 34.47
C GLU A 67 31.35 10.35 33.21
N GLU A 68 31.95 11.12 32.29
CA GLU A 68 31.30 11.52 31.02
C GLU A 68 31.07 10.32 30.09
N VAL A 69 31.97 9.32 30.11
CA VAL A 69 31.82 8.09 29.31
C VAL A 69 30.73 7.16 29.86
N GLU A 70 30.55 7.08 31.19
CA GLU A 70 29.46 6.31 31.79
C GLU A 70 28.08 6.93 31.49
N ASP A 71 27.96 8.26 31.53
CA ASP A 71 26.71 8.97 31.19
C ASP A 71 26.32 8.81 29.70
N LEU A 72 27.31 8.84 28.80
CA LEU A 72 27.12 8.54 27.38
C LEU A 72 26.68 7.08 27.14
N HIS A 73 27.21 6.14 27.91
CA HIS A 73 26.80 4.73 27.82
C HIS A 73 25.37 4.51 28.37
N HIS A 74 25.02 5.17 29.47
CA HIS A 74 23.71 5.04 30.09
C HIS A 74 22.60 5.69 29.25
N SER A 75 22.84 6.87 28.66
CA SER A 75 21.91 7.51 27.73
C SER A 75 21.66 6.65 26.48
N ARG A 76 22.72 6.05 25.91
CA ARG A 76 22.59 5.17 24.74
C ARG A 76 21.77 3.91 25.01
N HIS A 77 21.86 3.33 26.21
CA HIS A 77 21.06 2.16 26.57
C HIS A 77 19.57 2.50 26.68
N LYS A 78 19.23 3.66 27.26
CA LYS A 78 17.84 4.14 27.36
C LYS A 78 17.22 4.39 25.98
N ASP A 79 17.96 5.01 25.06
CA ASP A 79 17.47 5.26 23.70
C ASP A 79 17.19 3.95 22.95
N GLN A 80 18.05 2.93 23.13
CA GLN A 80 17.86 1.61 22.54
C GLN A 80 16.63 0.90 23.13
N GLU A 81 16.44 0.95 24.45
CA GLU A 81 15.26 0.36 25.10
C GLU A 81 13.95 1.00 24.62
N VAL A 82 13.92 2.32 24.45
CA VAL A 82 12.76 3.04 23.91
C VAL A 82 12.48 2.61 22.47
N LEU A 83 13.53 2.51 21.64
CA LEU A 83 13.41 2.05 20.27
C LEU A 83 12.89 0.61 20.18
N ASP A 84 13.48 -0.32 20.95
CA ASP A 84 13.07 -1.72 21.00
C ASP A 84 11.60 -1.85 21.44
N HIS A 85 11.18 -1.03 22.39
CA HIS A 85 9.79 -0.96 22.84
C HIS A 85 8.83 -0.47 21.73
N GLN A 86 9.21 0.57 20.99
CA GLN A 86 8.43 1.08 19.85
C GLN A 86 8.32 0.03 18.73
N ILE A 87 9.42 -0.67 18.41
CA ILE A 87 9.42 -1.77 17.44
C ILE A 87 8.47 -2.87 17.89
N ALA A 88 8.54 -3.29 19.16
CA ALA A 88 7.67 -4.32 19.71
C ALA A 88 6.18 -3.93 19.62
N ILE A 89 5.84 -2.67 19.95
CA ILE A 89 4.48 -2.14 19.81
C ILE A 89 4.04 -2.15 18.34
N GLY A 90 4.86 -1.63 17.42
CA GLY A 90 4.57 -1.60 16.00
C GLY A 90 4.28 -3.00 15.45
N LEU A 91 5.13 -3.97 15.77
CA LEU A 91 4.93 -5.37 15.39
C LEU A 91 3.66 -5.96 15.99
N ALA A 92 3.40 -5.72 17.28
CA ALA A 92 2.20 -6.22 17.95
C ALA A 92 0.92 -5.68 17.28
N ILE A 93 0.86 -4.38 16.99
CA ILE A 93 -0.27 -3.76 16.29
C ILE A 93 -0.39 -4.31 14.86
N MET A 94 0.74 -4.49 14.15
CA MET A 94 0.75 -5.08 12.80
C MET A 94 0.18 -6.50 12.81
N PHE A 95 0.64 -7.38 13.71
CA PHE A 95 0.13 -8.74 13.84
C PHE A 95 -1.35 -8.78 14.22
N LEU A 96 -1.76 -7.96 15.19
CA LEU A 96 -3.16 -7.83 15.59
C LEU A 96 -4.02 -7.38 14.40
N GLY A 97 -3.55 -6.41 13.65
CA GLY A 97 -4.27 -5.89 12.51
C GLY A 97 -4.33 -6.88 11.34
N MET A 98 -3.29 -7.67 11.10
CA MET A 98 -3.32 -8.77 10.13
C MET A 98 -4.33 -9.85 10.53
N ILE A 99 -4.39 -10.22 11.82
CA ILE A 99 -5.40 -11.16 12.34
C ILE A 99 -6.81 -10.58 12.15
N PHE A 100 -7.00 -9.29 12.47
CA PHE A 100 -8.29 -8.62 12.26
C PHE A 100 -8.69 -8.57 10.79
N MET A 101 -7.76 -8.23 9.90
CA MET A 101 -7.97 -8.20 8.46
C MET A 101 -8.33 -9.58 7.92
N ALA A 102 -7.58 -10.62 8.31
CA ALA A 102 -7.89 -12.01 7.94
C ALA A 102 -9.26 -12.44 8.48
N GLY A 103 -9.59 -12.08 9.72
CA GLY A 103 -10.90 -12.36 10.33
C GLY A 103 -12.04 -11.63 9.64
N LEU A 104 -11.84 -10.37 9.24
CA LEU A 104 -12.82 -9.61 8.47
C LEU A 104 -13.01 -10.23 7.08
N LEU A 105 -11.92 -10.51 6.36
CA LEU A 105 -11.99 -11.18 5.06
C LEU A 105 -12.70 -12.53 5.17
N ALA A 106 -12.39 -13.35 6.18
CA ALA A 106 -13.07 -14.61 6.40
C ALA A 106 -14.58 -14.41 6.67
N MET A 107 -14.95 -13.42 7.48
CA MET A 107 -16.35 -13.07 7.72
C MET A 107 -17.08 -12.62 6.44
N VAL A 108 -16.42 -11.82 5.59
CA VAL A 108 -17.07 -11.33 4.36
C VAL A 108 -17.06 -12.39 3.26
N ILE A 109 -16.07 -13.28 3.19
CA ILE A 109 -16.10 -14.48 2.32
C ILE A 109 -17.19 -15.46 2.77
N ALA A 110 -17.51 -15.51 4.07
CA ALA A 110 -18.63 -16.28 4.60
C ALA A 110 -19.98 -15.54 4.52
N TYR A 111 -20.04 -14.36 3.91
CA TYR A 111 -21.26 -13.56 3.84
C TYR A 111 -22.32 -14.27 2.97
N PRO A 112 -23.61 -14.25 3.35
CA PRO A 112 -24.65 -15.00 2.62
C PRO A 112 -24.81 -14.57 1.15
N ASP A 113 -24.60 -13.29 0.88
CA ASP A 113 -24.74 -12.70 -0.44
C ASP A 113 -23.60 -13.13 -1.39
N PRO A 114 -23.88 -13.79 -2.52
CA PRO A 114 -22.87 -14.20 -3.48
C PRO A 114 -22.10 -13.03 -4.12
N GLN A 115 -22.71 -11.85 -4.28
CA GLN A 115 -22.02 -10.69 -4.87
C GLN A 115 -20.99 -10.11 -3.92
N ILE A 116 -21.35 -9.93 -2.65
CA ILE A 116 -20.43 -9.45 -1.62
C ILE A 116 -19.22 -10.40 -1.49
N ARG A 117 -19.46 -11.73 -1.54
CA ARG A 117 -18.38 -12.72 -1.55
C ARG A 117 -17.46 -12.55 -2.75
N HIS A 118 -18.02 -12.37 -3.94
CA HIS A 118 -17.27 -12.17 -5.16
C HIS A 118 -16.41 -10.89 -5.11
N TYR A 119 -17.00 -9.77 -4.69
CA TYR A 119 -16.28 -8.51 -4.47
C TYR A 119 -15.10 -8.69 -3.51
N CYS A 120 -15.27 -9.48 -2.44
CA CYS A 120 -14.18 -9.72 -1.50
C CYS A 120 -13.05 -10.54 -2.09
N VAL A 121 -13.35 -11.54 -2.92
CA VAL A 121 -12.33 -12.30 -3.64
C VAL A 121 -11.57 -11.38 -4.61
N ARG A 122 -12.24 -10.45 -5.30
CA ARG A 122 -11.58 -9.43 -6.13
C ARG A 122 -10.67 -8.52 -5.32
N ILE A 123 -11.15 -7.99 -4.19
CA ILE A 123 -10.33 -7.17 -3.27
C ILE A 123 -9.08 -7.93 -2.80
N CYS A 124 -9.24 -9.19 -2.40
CA CYS A 124 -8.13 -10.07 -2.02
C CYS A 124 -7.14 -10.23 -3.18
N SER A 125 -7.64 -10.51 -4.38
CA SER A 125 -6.83 -10.65 -5.58
C SER A 125 -6.01 -9.39 -5.86
N SER A 126 -6.65 -8.23 -5.93
CA SER A 126 -5.99 -6.94 -6.14
C SER A 126 -4.96 -6.62 -5.06
N THR A 127 -5.28 -6.91 -3.79
CA THR A 127 -4.35 -6.73 -2.68
C THR A 127 -3.10 -7.59 -2.87
N VAL A 128 -3.25 -8.88 -3.18
CA VAL A 128 -2.10 -9.76 -3.39
C VAL A 128 -1.27 -9.33 -4.60
N VAL A 129 -1.91 -8.88 -5.69
CA VAL A 129 -1.22 -8.30 -6.85
C VAL A 129 -0.37 -7.10 -6.45
N ILE A 130 -0.92 -6.16 -5.66
CA ILE A 130 -0.16 -5.01 -5.15
C ILE A 130 1.08 -5.47 -4.38
N PHE A 131 0.93 -6.40 -3.43
CA PHE A 131 2.04 -6.92 -2.64
C PHE A 131 3.12 -7.59 -3.49
N ILE A 132 2.72 -8.39 -4.49
CA ILE A 132 3.66 -9.04 -5.42
C ILE A 132 4.40 -7.98 -6.24
N ALA A 133 3.66 -7.04 -6.83
CA ALA A 133 4.22 -6.02 -7.69
C ALA A 133 5.17 -5.07 -6.93
N ILE A 134 4.83 -4.70 -5.69
CA ILE A 134 5.72 -3.90 -4.82
C ILE A 134 6.90 -4.73 -4.32
N GLY A 135 6.72 -6.01 -3.98
CA GLY A 135 7.82 -6.90 -3.63
C GLY A 135 8.84 -7.03 -4.78
N ILE A 136 8.34 -7.17 -6.02
CA ILE A 136 9.18 -7.14 -7.22
C ILE A 136 9.84 -5.77 -7.36
N GLN A 137 9.09 -4.67 -7.24
CA GLN A 137 9.62 -3.32 -7.34
C GLN A 137 10.70 -3.01 -6.30
N HIS A 138 10.56 -3.48 -5.06
CA HIS A 138 11.58 -3.31 -4.03
C HIS A 138 12.82 -4.15 -4.33
N ALA A 139 12.67 -5.44 -4.66
CA ALA A 139 13.81 -6.25 -5.09
C ALA A 139 14.53 -5.63 -6.30
N ALA A 140 13.75 -5.02 -7.19
CA ALA A 140 14.17 -4.30 -8.37
C ALA A 140 14.94 -3.01 -8.06
N LEU A 141 14.35 -2.07 -7.32
CA LEU A 141 14.98 -0.83 -6.85
C LEU A 141 16.25 -1.13 -6.06
N VAL A 142 16.25 -2.22 -5.33
CA VAL A 142 17.41 -2.71 -4.60
C VAL A 142 18.54 -3.18 -5.56
N SER A 143 18.22 -3.83 -6.69
CA SER A 143 19.22 -4.12 -7.72
C SER A 143 19.80 -2.84 -8.37
N THR A 144 19.06 -1.74 -8.39
CA THR A 144 19.56 -0.44 -8.89
C THR A 144 20.56 0.20 -7.94
N THR A 145 20.42 -0.07 -6.63
CA THR A 145 21.42 0.29 -5.62
C THR A 145 22.70 -0.52 -5.85
N ILE A 146 22.62 -1.79 -6.27
CA ILE A 146 23.81 -2.54 -6.74
C ILE A 146 24.46 -1.84 -7.95
N GLY A 147 23.65 -1.31 -8.88
CA GLY A 147 24.15 -0.47 -9.98
C GLY A 147 24.92 0.77 -9.51
N HIS A 148 24.43 1.42 -8.44
CA HIS A 148 25.14 2.51 -7.77
C HIS A 148 26.54 2.08 -7.27
N TYR A 149 26.61 0.90 -6.62
CA TYR A 149 27.87 0.31 -6.16
C TYR A 149 28.82 -0.09 -7.30
N THR A 150 28.32 -0.36 -8.52
CA THR A 150 29.16 -0.61 -9.71
C THR A 150 29.73 0.67 -10.35
N GLY A 151 29.45 1.86 -9.80
CA GLY A 151 29.97 3.14 -10.28
C GLY A 151 29.08 3.86 -11.29
N LEU A 152 27.85 3.38 -11.55
CA LEU A 152 26.83 4.18 -12.23
C LEU A 152 26.34 5.27 -11.27
N LYS A 153 26.66 6.54 -11.58
CA LYS A 153 26.35 7.71 -10.73
C LYS A 153 24.90 7.68 -10.19
N SER A 154 24.74 7.78 -8.87
CA SER A 154 23.44 7.99 -8.21
C SER A 154 22.66 9.12 -8.82
N GLY A 155 21.37 8.89 -8.98
CA GLY A 155 20.39 9.94 -9.15
C GLY A 155 19.13 9.38 -9.80
N TRP A 156 18.20 10.29 -10.09
CA TRP A 156 16.99 10.01 -10.87
C TRP A 156 17.29 9.27 -12.18
N ARG A 157 18.50 9.42 -12.74
CA ARG A 157 18.96 8.71 -13.92
C ARG A 157 18.94 7.19 -13.74
N SER A 158 19.29 6.66 -12.57
CA SER A 158 19.25 5.23 -12.29
C SER A 158 17.82 4.67 -12.37
N VAL A 159 16.87 5.35 -11.72
CA VAL A 159 15.43 5.05 -11.74
C VAL A 159 14.86 5.12 -13.17
N VAL A 160 15.27 6.13 -13.94
CA VAL A 160 14.85 6.30 -15.35
C VAL A 160 15.42 5.22 -16.26
N HIS A 161 16.58 4.63 -15.95
CA HIS A 161 17.16 3.54 -16.74
C HIS A 161 16.58 2.17 -16.38
N THR A 162 16.11 1.99 -15.14
CA THR A 162 15.60 0.71 -14.67
C THR A 162 14.16 0.50 -15.09
N PHE A 163 13.39 1.57 -15.22
CA PHE A 163 12.03 1.52 -15.75
C PHE A 163 11.93 0.88 -17.16
N PRO A 164 12.71 1.29 -18.19
CA PRO A 164 12.75 0.62 -19.48
C PRO A 164 13.15 -0.85 -19.39
N LEU A 165 14.06 -1.20 -18.47
CA LEU A 165 14.52 -2.57 -18.29
C LEU A 165 13.40 -3.45 -17.74
N TYR A 166 12.68 -2.99 -16.70
CA TYR A 166 11.49 -3.69 -16.21
C TYR A 166 10.42 -3.78 -17.26
N TRP A 167 10.16 -2.69 -17.99
CA TRP A 167 9.21 -2.68 -19.08
C TRP A 167 9.56 -3.69 -20.19
N CYS A 168 10.84 -3.83 -20.56
CA CYS A 168 11.28 -4.86 -21.50
C CYS A 168 11.18 -6.28 -20.91
N ALA A 169 11.53 -6.46 -19.64
CA ALA A 169 11.40 -7.74 -18.94
C ALA A 169 9.95 -8.19 -18.85
N THR A 170 9.02 -7.27 -18.57
CA THR A 170 7.56 -7.46 -18.64
C THR A 170 7.17 -8.05 -19.98
N ILE A 171 7.51 -7.37 -21.08
CA ILE A 171 7.15 -7.79 -22.44
C ILE A 171 7.71 -9.19 -22.71
N TYR A 172 8.95 -9.46 -22.29
CA TYR A 172 9.59 -10.76 -22.47
C TYR A 172 8.91 -11.89 -21.67
N VAL A 173 8.60 -11.65 -20.39
CA VAL A 173 7.93 -12.65 -19.54
C VAL A 173 6.51 -12.90 -20.04
N CYS A 174 5.74 -11.85 -20.32
CA CYS A 174 4.42 -11.94 -20.97
C CYS A 174 4.49 -12.78 -22.25
N PHE A 175 5.51 -12.54 -23.09
CA PHE A 175 5.72 -13.34 -24.30
C PHE A 175 5.97 -14.82 -23.97
N LYS A 176 6.78 -15.16 -22.96
CA LYS A 176 7.05 -16.56 -22.59
C LYS A 176 5.83 -17.29 -22.03
N VAL A 177 4.97 -16.61 -21.27
CA VAL A 177 3.81 -17.23 -20.62
C VAL A 177 2.52 -17.19 -21.46
N ARG A 178 2.55 -16.57 -22.66
CA ARG A 178 1.37 -16.32 -23.51
C ARG A 178 0.54 -17.55 -23.89
N HIS A 179 1.10 -18.75 -23.77
CA HIS A 179 0.45 -19.99 -24.16
C HIS A 179 -0.58 -20.50 -23.14
N ARG A 180 -0.64 -19.92 -21.94
CA ARG A 180 -1.61 -20.28 -20.90
C ARG A 180 -2.36 -19.03 -20.48
N HIS A 181 -3.68 -19.01 -20.69
CA HIS A 181 -4.52 -17.82 -20.47
C HIS A 181 -4.36 -17.25 -19.06
N ILE A 182 -4.46 -18.13 -18.04
CA ILE A 182 -4.34 -17.72 -16.64
C ILE A 182 -2.95 -17.22 -16.28
N ASP A 183 -1.89 -17.81 -16.85
CA ASP A 183 -0.51 -17.40 -16.62
C ASP A 183 -0.28 -16.01 -17.18
N PHE A 184 -0.73 -15.79 -18.41
CA PHE A 184 -0.62 -14.50 -19.07
C PHE A 184 -1.39 -13.43 -18.31
N ARG A 185 -2.62 -13.73 -17.87
CA ARG A 185 -3.44 -12.80 -17.10
C ARG A 185 -2.80 -12.45 -15.76
N ALA A 186 -2.32 -13.45 -15.04
CA ALA A 186 -1.59 -13.27 -13.79
C ALA A 186 -0.39 -12.33 -13.98
N VAL A 187 0.38 -12.58 -15.04
CA VAL A 187 1.57 -11.80 -15.39
C VAL A 187 1.20 -10.37 -15.83
N GLY A 188 0.16 -10.22 -16.63
CA GLY A 188 -0.36 -8.92 -17.09
C GLY A 188 -0.76 -8.02 -15.93
N PHE A 189 -1.55 -8.54 -14.98
CA PHE A 189 -1.94 -7.81 -13.77
C PHE A 189 -0.74 -7.39 -12.93
N VAL A 190 0.19 -8.30 -12.64
CA VAL A 190 1.38 -7.99 -11.83
C VAL A 190 2.21 -6.90 -12.50
N PHE A 191 2.47 -7.02 -13.80
CA PHE A 191 3.31 -6.06 -14.48
C PHE A 191 2.66 -4.70 -14.73
N SER A 192 1.34 -4.64 -14.98
CA SER A 192 0.65 -3.35 -15.07
C SER A 192 0.78 -2.57 -13.75
N HIS A 193 0.68 -3.25 -12.62
CA HIS A 193 0.87 -2.66 -11.29
C HIS A 193 2.31 -2.26 -11.01
N ILE A 194 3.31 -3.07 -11.39
CA ILE A 194 4.73 -2.67 -11.30
C ILE A 194 4.95 -1.34 -12.04
N LEU A 195 4.43 -1.23 -13.27
CA LEU A 195 4.54 -0.01 -14.06
C LEU A 195 3.81 1.17 -13.40
N ALA A 196 2.66 0.94 -12.78
CA ALA A 196 1.95 1.97 -12.01
C ALA A 196 2.76 2.44 -10.80
N PHE A 197 3.43 1.54 -10.07
CA PHE A 197 4.26 1.94 -8.93
C PHE A 197 5.52 2.66 -9.34
N ASP A 198 6.17 2.24 -10.43
CA ASP A 198 7.31 2.98 -10.98
C ASP A 198 6.88 4.37 -11.43
N ALA A 199 5.70 4.50 -12.03
CA ALA A 199 5.08 5.79 -12.35
C ALA A 199 4.89 6.65 -11.12
N ILE A 200 4.26 6.10 -10.08
CA ILE A 200 4.00 6.80 -8.82
C ILE A 200 5.32 7.26 -8.20
N PHE A 201 6.32 6.40 -8.15
CA PHE A 201 7.63 6.72 -7.58
C PHE A 201 8.34 7.82 -8.36
N ALA A 202 8.48 7.66 -9.68
CA ALA A 202 9.13 8.65 -10.54
C ALA A 202 8.38 9.99 -10.55
N GLY A 203 7.05 9.96 -10.65
CA GLY A 203 6.20 11.14 -10.62
C GLY A 203 6.28 11.88 -9.29
N SER A 204 6.30 11.15 -8.17
CA SER A 204 6.44 11.75 -6.84
C SER A 204 7.80 12.41 -6.64
N ASP A 205 8.89 11.75 -7.04
CA ASP A 205 10.25 12.31 -6.95
C ASP A 205 10.41 13.57 -7.81
N LEU A 206 9.83 13.58 -9.02
CA LEU A 206 9.79 14.77 -9.87
C LEU A 206 8.98 15.89 -9.22
N LEU A 207 7.76 15.62 -8.76
CA LEU A 207 6.92 16.61 -8.08
C LEU A 207 7.62 17.19 -6.84
N TYR A 208 8.30 16.34 -6.06
CA TYR A 208 9.05 16.75 -4.89
C TYR A 208 10.24 17.64 -5.27
N LYS A 209 11.10 17.20 -6.18
CA LYS A 209 12.29 17.97 -6.59
C LYS A 209 11.93 19.33 -7.17
N PHE A 210 10.95 19.36 -8.08
CA PHE A 210 10.53 20.61 -8.71
C PHE A 210 9.74 21.52 -7.78
N GLY A 211 9.02 20.94 -6.82
CA GLY A 211 8.32 21.70 -5.80
C GLY A 211 9.29 22.30 -4.76
N TYR A 212 10.28 21.54 -4.32
CA TYR A 212 11.24 21.94 -3.29
C TYR A 212 12.24 22.98 -3.80
N THR A 213 12.89 22.73 -4.94
CA THR A 213 13.92 23.63 -5.50
C THR A 213 13.43 25.04 -5.80
N ARG A 214 12.11 25.25 -5.86
CA ARG A 214 11.52 26.54 -6.24
C ARG A 214 10.93 27.31 -5.06
N ASN A 215 10.64 26.66 -3.92
CA ASN A 215 10.18 27.36 -2.73
C ASN A 215 11.30 28.16 -2.03
N THR A 216 12.56 27.86 -2.34
CA THR A 216 13.74 28.59 -1.87
C THR A 216 14.02 29.87 -2.67
N GLU A 217 13.39 30.03 -3.85
CA GLU A 217 13.51 31.24 -4.67
C GLU A 217 12.22 32.07 -4.55
N SER A 218 12.33 33.39 -4.44
CA SER A 218 11.25 34.38 -4.23
C SER A 218 10.17 34.49 -5.33
N LYS A 219 9.93 33.42 -6.09
CA LYS A 219 8.98 33.39 -7.20
C LYS A 219 7.54 33.33 -6.69
N PRO A 220 6.59 34.00 -7.38
CA PRO A 220 5.20 34.02 -6.95
C PRO A 220 4.53 32.64 -7.06
N MET A 221 3.70 32.29 -6.06
CA MET A 221 3.04 30.99 -5.90
C MET A 221 2.33 30.49 -7.17
N TRP A 222 1.70 31.38 -7.94
CA TRP A 222 0.97 31.02 -9.16
C TRP A 222 1.87 30.39 -10.23
N GLN A 223 3.14 30.81 -10.33
CA GLN A 223 4.08 30.21 -11.30
C GLN A 223 4.42 28.77 -10.92
N ALA A 224 4.53 28.47 -9.62
CA ALA A 224 4.74 27.12 -9.14
C ALA A 224 3.51 26.24 -9.41
N VAL A 225 2.29 26.78 -9.27
CA VAL A 225 1.05 26.07 -9.65
C VAL A 225 1.02 25.78 -11.16
N VAL A 226 1.20 26.79 -12.01
CA VAL A 226 1.18 26.63 -13.47
C VAL A 226 2.23 25.62 -13.93
N TYR A 227 3.45 25.73 -13.43
CA TYR A 227 4.53 24.80 -13.79
C TYR A 227 4.21 23.36 -13.38
N ARG A 228 3.65 23.16 -12.19
CA ARG A 228 3.22 21.82 -11.74
C ARG A 228 2.07 21.28 -12.58
N CYS A 229 1.10 22.12 -12.97
CA CYS A 229 0.05 21.71 -13.91
C CYS A 229 0.65 21.27 -15.25
N VAL A 230 1.61 22.02 -15.80
CA VAL A 230 2.30 21.66 -17.05
C VAL A 230 3.07 20.35 -16.90
N LEU A 231 3.84 20.17 -15.83
CA LEU A 231 4.54 18.91 -15.56
C LEU A 231 3.58 17.73 -15.42
N TRP A 232 2.47 17.91 -14.70
CA TRP A 232 1.44 16.90 -14.56
C TRP A 232 0.83 16.53 -15.92
N CYS A 233 0.48 17.52 -16.76
CA CYS A 233 -0.01 17.28 -18.11
C CYS A 233 1.00 16.51 -18.98
N ILE A 234 2.29 16.88 -18.92
CA ILE A 234 3.37 16.16 -19.63
C ILE A 234 3.46 14.72 -19.14
N PHE A 235 3.36 14.50 -17.82
CA PHE A 235 3.41 13.19 -17.22
C PHE A 235 2.21 12.33 -17.65
N VAL A 236 0.99 12.87 -17.58
CA VAL A 236 -0.23 12.20 -18.06
C VAL A 236 -0.09 11.81 -19.52
N LEU A 237 0.40 12.72 -20.37
CA LEU A 237 0.62 12.47 -21.78
C LEU A 237 1.67 11.37 -22.02
N PHE A 238 2.79 11.41 -21.30
CA PHE A 238 3.84 10.40 -21.37
C PHE A 238 3.30 9.02 -20.99
N PHE A 239 2.55 8.91 -19.89
CA PHE A 239 1.95 7.65 -19.47
C PHE A 239 0.94 7.12 -20.48
N TYR A 240 0.09 7.99 -21.01
CA TYR A 240 -0.86 7.62 -22.05
C TYR A 240 -0.14 7.07 -23.30
N VAL A 241 0.92 7.74 -23.76
CA VAL A 241 1.72 7.29 -24.91
C VAL A 241 2.38 5.96 -24.63
N LEU A 242 3.00 5.79 -23.46
CA LEU A 242 3.65 4.55 -23.07
C LEU A 242 2.64 3.40 -23.00
N LEU A 243 1.46 3.63 -22.44
CA LEU A 243 0.37 2.66 -22.39
C LEU A 243 -0.01 2.19 -23.80
N LYS A 244 -0.25 3.14 -24.71
CA LYS A 244 -0.59 2.83 -26.10
C LYS A 244 0.53 2.08 -26.83
N ILE A 245 1.79 2.42 -26.58
CA ILE A 245 2.94 1.69 -27.14
C ILE A 245 2.97 0.26 -26.60
N THR A 246 2.83 0.08 -25.28
CA THR A 246 2.85 -1.23 -24.62
C THR A 246 1.77 -2.13 -25.18
N LEU A 247 0.54 -1.64 -25.23
CA LEU A 247 -0.59 -2.35 -25.84
C LEU A 247 -0.31 -2.70 -27.30
N LYS A 248 0.17 -1.74 -28.11
CA LYS A 248 0.49 -1.99 -29.52
C LYS A 248 1.60 -3.03 -29.71
N VAL A 249 2.58 -3.10 -28.81
CA VAL A 249 3.64 -4.12 -28.83
C VAL A 249 3.08 -5.48 -28.45
N LEU A 250 2.31 -5.57 -27.36
CA LEU A 250 1.68 -6.82 -26.91
C LEU A 250 0.72 -7.38 -27.96
N LEU A 251 -0.05 -6.51 -28.64
CA LEU A 251 -0.94 -6.86 -29.75
C LEU A 251 -0.23 -7.41 -30.98
N ARG A 252 1.05 -7.08 -31.17
CA ARG A 252 1.84 -7.58 -32.31
C ARG A 252 2.55 -8.89 -32.02
N LEU A 253 2.47 -9.40 -30.80
CA LEU A 253 3.07 -10.69 -30.48
C LEU A 253 2.30 -11.80 -31.20
N PRO A 254 3.00 -12.74 -31.87
CA PRO A 254 2.33 -13.84 -32.55
C PRO A 254 1.68 -14.78 -31.52
N PHE A 255 0.35 -14.78 -31.50
CA PHE A 255 -0.45 -15.71 -30.72
C PHE A 255 -0.56 -17.03 -31.50
N THR A 256 0.35 -17.95 -31.17
CA THR A 256 0.19 -19.37 -31.49
C THR A 256 -0.68 -19.98 -30.41
N CYS A 257 -1.98 -19.69 -30.47
CA CYS A 257 -2.96 -20.47 -29.72
C CYS A 257 -3.13 -21.78 -30.49
N GLU A 258 -2.29 -22.77 -30.17
CA GLU A 258 -2.56 -24.14 -30.59
C GLU A 258 -3.84 -24.56 -29.86
N VAL A 259 -4.97 -24.48 -30.55
CA VAL A 259 -6.21 -25.12 -30.10
C VAL A 259 -5.89 -26.61 -30.04
N PRO A 260 -5.93 -27.28 -28.88
CA PRO A 260 -5.60 -28.68 -28.81
C PRO A 260 -6.55 -29.48 -29.71
N ASP A 261 -6.02 -30.25 -30.66
CA ASP A 261 -6.81 -31.06 -31.62
C ASP A 261 -7.82 -32.01 -30.93
N VAL A 262 -7.61 -32.30 -29.64
CA VAL A 262 -8.53 -33.09 -28.79
C VAL A 262 -9.92 -32.44 -28.69
N LEU A 263 -10.04 -31.12 -28.78
CA LEU A 263 -11.33 -30.40 -28.81
C LEU A 263 -12.07 -30.55 -30.14
N HIS A 264 -11.37 -30.84 -31.25
CA HIS A 264 -12.02 -31.08 -32.55
C HIS A 264 -12.58 -32.50 -32.69
N HIS A 265 -12.16 -33.44 -31.86
CA HIS A 265 -12.65 -34.83 -31.89
C HIS A 265 -13.63 -35.16 -30.76
N GLY A 266 -13.97 -34.18 -29.91
CA GLY A 266 -14.94 -34.31 -28.81
C GLY A 266 -16.41 -34.23 -29.23
N HIS A 267 -16.72 -33.92 -30.49
CA HIS A 267 -17.99 -34.34 -31.07
C HIS A 267 -17.91 -35.84 -31.33
N GLY A 268 -17.92 -36.61 -30.23
CA GLY A 268 -18.39 -37.98 -30.29
C GLY A 268 -19.71 -37.92 -31.04
N GLU A 269 -19.73 -38.58 -32.21
CA GLU A 269 -20.98 -39.03 -32.79
C GLU A 269 -21.82 -39.52 -31.63
N VAL A 270 -22.95 -38.85 -31.39
CA VAL A 270 -23.99 -39.37 -30.53
C VAL A 270 -24.44 -40.64 -31.22
N SER A 271 -23.70 -41.73 -30.99
CA SER A 271 -24.07 -43.05 -31.41
C SER A 271 -25.36 -43.29 -30.66
N SER A 272 -26.44 -43.34 -31.41
CA SER A 272 -27.78 -43.72 -30.99
C SER A 272 -27.76 -45.18 -30.54
N GLY A 273 -27.06 -45.44 -29.44
CA GLY A 273 -26.91 -46.74 -28.81
C GLY A 273 -28.07 -47.00 -27.87
N HIS A 274 -28.78 -48.08 -28.14
CA HIS A 274 -30.00 -48.53 -27.49
C HIS A 274 -29.98 -48.56 -25.96
N SER A 275 -31.16 -48.26 -25.43
CA SER A 275 -31.70 -48.58 -24.11
C SER A 275 -31.16 -49.89 -23.51
N HIS A 276 -30.50 -49.77 -22.36
CA HIS A 276 -30.52 -50.83 -21.35
C HIS A 276 -30.91 -50.22 -20.00
N GLU A 277 -32.10 -50.60 -19.55
CA GLU A 277 -32.63 -50.36 -18.22
C GLU A 277 -31.82 -51.13 -17.17
N GLY A 278 -31.63 -50.49 -16.01
CA GLY A 278 -31.43 -51.20 -14.74
C GLY A 278 -29.99 -51.26 -14.23
N GLY A 279 -29.60 -50.23 -13.47
CA GLY A 279 -28.39 -50.30 -12.66
C GLY A 279 -28.25 -49.06 -11.78
N HIS A 280 -28.39 -49.24 -10.47
CA HIS A 280 -28.28 -48.22 -9.45
C HIS A 280 -27.07 -47.30 -9.65
N ALA A 281 -27.34 -46.03 -9.95
CA ALA A 281 -26.35 -44.99 -10.07
C ALA A 281 -25.72 -44.71 -8.70
N ALA A 282 -24.50 -45.19 -8.50
CA ALA A 282 -23.58 -44.59 -7.55
C ALA A 282 -23.32 -43.16 -8.01
N VAL A 283 -23.58 -42.20 -7.13
CA VAL A 283 -23.22 -40.80 -7.34
C VAL A 283 -21.69 -40.74 -7.26
N ASP A 284 -21.03 -40.96 -8.39
CA ASP A 284 -19.62 -40.63 -8.55
C ASP A 284 -19.50 -39.11 -8.43
N ILE A 285 -19.03 -38.66 -7.27
CA ILE A 285 -18.64 -37.29 -7.03
C ILE A 285 -17.48 -37.02 -8.01
N PRO A 286 -17.64 -36.14 -9.01
CA PRO A 286 -16.59 -35.90 -9.98
C PRO A 286 -15.34 -35.40 -9.26
N HIS A 287 -14.24 -36.13 -9.40
CA HIS A 287 -12.92 -35.69 -8.94
C HIS A 287 -12.61 -34.32 -9.56
N ALA A 288 -12.28 -33.35 -8.70
CA ALA A 288 -12.03 -31.95 -9.07
C ALA A 288 -10.92 -31.77 -10.14
N GLU A 289 -10.09 -32.78 -10.40
CA GLU A 289 -9.06 -32.74 -11.45
C GLU A 289 -9.61 -32.80 -12.88
N HIS A 290 -10.83 -33.30 -13.12
CA HIS A 290 -11.39 -33.36 -14.47
C HIS A 290 -12.32 -32.20 -14.83
N ALA A 291 -12.77 -31.41 -13.85
CA ALA A 291 -13.54 -30.19 -14.07
C ALA A 291 -12.69 -29.04 -14.68
N HIS A 292 -11.36 -29.16 -14.69
CA HIS A 292 -10.45 -28.22 -15.34
C HIS A 292 -10.30 -28.44 -16.86
N SER A 293 -10.89 -29.49 -17.43
CA SER A 293 -10.70 -29.82 -18.86
C SER A 293 -11.84 -29.37 -19.78
N ALA A 294 -12.97 -28.91 -19.24
CA ALA A 294 -14.21 -28.85 -20.00
C ALA A 294 -14.66 -27.48 -20.54
N VAL A 295 -14.07 -26.33 -20.15
CA VAL A 295 -14.52 -25.01 -20.65
C VAL A 295 -13.40 -23.96 -20.67
N ASP A 296 -12.17 -24.33 -21.06
CA ASP A 296 -11.16 -23.37 -21.50
C ASP A 296 -11.09 -23.40 -23.04
N THR A 297 -12.24 -23.31 -23.72
CA THR A 297 -12.20 -22.93 -25.14
C THR A 297 -11.63 -21.52 -25.17
N PRO A 298 -10.62 -21.22 -25.99
CA PRO A 298 -10.06 -19.89 -26.08
C PRO A 298 -11.19 -18.93 -26.46
N GLU A 299 -11.67 -18.19 -25.46
CA GLU A 299 -12.31 -16.91 -25.62
C GLU A 299 -11.51 -16.12 -26.66
N SER A 300 -12.23 -15.45 -27.55
CA SER A 300 -11.65 -14.86 -28.76
C SER A 300 -10.43 -13.99 -28.41
N VAL A 301 -9.44 -13.93 -29.29
CA VAL A 301 -8.29 -13.00 -29.15
C VAL A 301 -8.75 -11.57 -28.80
N ALA A 302 -9.98 -11.17 -29.16
CA ALA A 302 -10.56 -9.88 -28.79
C ALA A 302 -10.83 -9.71 -27.28
N GLU A 303 -11.40 -10.73 -26.62
CA GLU A 303 -11.66 -10.70 -25.17
C GLU A 303 -10.35 -10.68 -24.39
N PHE A 304 -9.39 -11.48 -24.83
CA PHE A 304 -8.00 -11.42 -24.36
C PHE A 304 -7.39 -10.01 -24.44
N ILE A 305 -7.61 -9.30 -25.55
CA ILE A 305 -7.11 -7.93 -25.75
C ILE A 305 -7.80 -6.95 -24.80
N GLU A 306 -9.10 -7.15 -24.58
CA GLU A 306 -9.93 -6.31 -23.72
C GLU A 306 -9.48 -6.40 -22.26
N GLU A 307 -9.28 -7.60 -21.73
CA GLU A 307 -8.81 -7.78 -20.35
C GLU A 307 -7.42 -7.17 -20.11
N LEU A 308 -6.51 -7.35 -21.08
CA LEU A 308 -5.21 -6.72 -21.03
C LEU A 308 -5.35 -5.19 -21.01
N TYR A 309 -6.22 -4.64 -21.87
CA TYR A 309 -6.51 -3.22 -21.92
C TYR A 309 -7.02 -2.70 -20.58
N GLU A 310 -7.97 -3.40 -19.96
CA GLU A 310 -8.53 -3.07 -18.65
C GLU A 310 -7.46 -3.03 -17.56
N SER A 311 -6.63 -4.07 -17.46
CA SER A 311 -5.56 -4.13 -16.44
C SER A 311 -4.53 -3.00 -16.54
N PHE A 312 -4.29 -2.53 -17.76
CA PHE A 312 -3.37 -1.44 -18.09
C PHE A 312 -4.01 -0.08 -17.87
N GLU A 313 -5.28 0.07 -18.25
CA GLU A 313 -6.08 1.27 -17.98
C GLU A 313 -6.22 1.48 -16.47
N GLU A 314 -6.59 0.44 -15.72
CA GLU A 314 -6.70 0.44 -14.26
C GLU A 314 -5.39 0.88 -13.59
N ALA A 315 -4.26 0.28 -13.98
CA ALA A 315 -2.92 0.68 -13.51
C ALA A 315 -2.58 2.14 -13.85
N GLY A 316 -2.95 2.61 -15.04
CA GLY A 316 -2.78 4.00 -15.44
C GLY A 316 -3.61 4.96 -14.60
N LEU A 317 -4.89 4.64 -14.38
CA LEU A 317 -5.81 5.41 -13.54
C LEU A 317 -5.34 5.45 -12.08
N LEU A 318 -4.76 4.34 -11.61
CA LEU A 318 -4.18 4.26 -10.27
C LEU A 318 -3.02 5.24 -10.10
N ALA A 319 -2.08 5.27 -11.04
CA ALA A 319 -0.97 6.21 -11.02
C ALA A 319 -1.44 7.67 -11.17
N LEU A 320 -2.36 7.94 -12.08
CA LEU A 320 -2.88 9.28 -12.34
C LEU A 320 -3.65 9.84 -11.15
N SER A 321 -4.54 9.05 -10.55
CA SER A 321 -5.34 9.44 -9.39
C SER A 321 -4.45 9.71 -8.18
N TYR A 322 -3.43 8.88 -7.94
CA TYR A 322 -2.44 9.11 -6.89
C TYR A 322 -1.74 10.46 -7.06
N LEU A 323 -1.23 10.73 -8.26
CA LEU A 323 -0.48 11.97 -8.54
C LEU A 323 -1.38 13.20 -8.49
N ALA A 324 -2.63 13.10 -8.96
CA ALA A 324 -3.61 14.15 -8.82
C ALA A 324 -3.88 14.47 -7.35
N ASN A 325 -4.05 13.44 -6.51
CA ASN A 325 -4.25 13.62 -5.08
C ASN A 325 -3.01 14.24 -4.40
N LYS A 326 -1.80 13.76 -4.76
CA LYS A 326 -0.53 14.35 -4.27
C LYS A 326 -0.33 15.79 -4.70
N PHE A 327 -0.78 16.15 -5.90
CA PHE A 327 -0.73 17.53 -6.39
C PHE A 327 -1.58 18.46 -5.50
N LEU A 328 -2.80 18.04 -5.12
CA LEU A 328 -3.67 18.83 -4.25
C LEU A 328 -3.10 18.93 -2.82
N ILE A 329 -2.60 17.82 -2.29
CA ILE A 329 -2.09 17.70 -0.91
C ILE A 329 -0.62 18.13 -0.81
N TYR A 330 -0.03 18.65 -1.89
CA TYR A 330 1.40 18.98 -1.92
C TYR A 330 1.79 19.96 -0.80
N LYS A 331 0.97 20.98 -0.56
CA LYS A 331 1.26 22.00 0.46
C LYS A 331 1.38 21.38 1.85
N THR A 332 0.39 20.58 2.26
CA THR A 332 0.41 19.90 3.56
C THR A 332 1.52 18.85 3.64
N THR A 333 1.83 18.18 2.53
CA THR A 333 2.95 17.24 2.46
C THR A 333 4.29 17.95 2.71
N LEU A 334 4.48 19.14 2.12
CA LEU A 334 5.70 19.93 2.29
C LEU A 334 5.81 20.49 3.70
N GLU A 335 4.74 21.09 4.24
CA GLU A 335 4.72 21.63 5.60
C GLU A 335 4.99 20.54 6.65
N THR A 336 4.43 19.34 6.45
CA THR A 336 4.71 18.18 7.33
C THR A 336 6.18 17.75 7.23
N TYR A 337 6.74 17.76 6.03
CA TYR A 337 8.15 17.40 5.80
C TYR A 337 9.11 18.39 6.47
N ASP A 338 8.87 19.69 6.30
CA ASP A 338 9.70 20.75 6.87
C ASP A 338 9.68 20.69 8.40
N LEU A 339 8.53 20.38 9.01
CA LEU A 339 8.45 20.18 10.47
C LEU A 339 9.23 18.98 10.97
N LYS A 340 9.20 17.86 10.24
CA LYS A 340 9.98 16.66 10.58
C LYS A 340 11.48 16.97 10.60
N HIS A 341 11.93 17.93 9.80
CA HIS A 341 13.33 18.35 9.73
C HIS A 341 13.67 19.51 10.69
N ALA A 342 12.67 20.25 11.16
CA ALA A 342 12.83 21.37 12.08
C ALA A 342 12.78 20.98 13.58
N GLN A 343 12.68 19.68 13.90
CA GLN A 343 12.44 19.13 15.25
C GLN A 343 13.53 19.40 16.33
N GLY A 344 14.44 20.34 16.12
CA GLY A 344 15.48 20.72 17.08
C GLY A 344 15.14 21.88 18.03
N SER A 345 13.97 22.53 17.95
CA SER A 345 13.63 23.68 18.81
C SER A 345 12.38 23.46 19.69
N TYR A 346 12.45 23.94 20.93
CA TYR A 346 11.51 23.66 22.03
C TYR A 346 10.14 24.37 21.89
N ASP A 347 9.99 25.30 20.92
CA ASP A 347 8.73 26.01 20.63
C ASP A 347 7.79 25.24 19.68
N SER A 348 8.08 23.95 19.47
CA SER A 348 7.51 23.13 18.39
C SER A 348 6.10 22.60 18.66
N ARG A 349 5.58 22.60 19.90
CA ARG A 349 4.27 21.97 20.20
C ARG A 349 3.08 22.73 19.61
N GLU A 350 3.04 24.06 19.76
CA GLU A 350 1.94 24.86 19.22
C GLU A 350 1.98 24.88 17.69
N LEU A 351 3.18 24.99 17.11
CA LEU A 351 3.40 24.89 15.68
C LEU A 351 2.96 23.52 15.14
N LEU A 352 3.34 22.44 15.82
CA LEU A 352 2.96 21.07 15.47
C LEU A 352 1.44 20.88 15.54
N TRP A 353 0.79 21.40 16.59
CA TRP A 353 -0.67 21.35 16.73
C TRP A 353 -1.39 22.08 15.59
N ASN A 354 -0.94 23.30 15.28
CA ASN A 354 -1.51 24.10 14.19
C ASN A 354 -1.35 23.39 12.84
N VAL A 355 -0.18 22.81 12.57
CA VAL A 355 0.04 22.11 11.30
C VAL A 355 -0.74 20.80 11.20
N LYS A 356 -0.88 20.06 12.31
CA LYS A 356 -1.73 18.86 12.36
C LYS A 356 -3.18 19.21 12.04
N ASN A 357 -3.74 20.24 12.68
CA ASN A 357 -5.13 20.67 12.44
C ASN A 357 -5.34 21.21 11.01
N CYS A 358 -4.41 22.01 10.49
CA CYS A 358 -4.45 22.46 9.11
C CYS A 358 -4.40 21.30 8.12
N SER A 359 -3.63 20.25 8.43
CA SER A 359 -3.52 19.05 7.60
C SER A 359 -4.83 18.26 7.55
N VAL A 360 -5.51 18.09 8.69
CA VAL A 360 -6.84 17.46 8.74
C VAL A 360 -7.86 18.29 7.96
N LEU A 361 -7.91 19.61 8.16
CA LEU A 361 -8.85 20.47 7.43
C LEU A 361 -8.63 20.39 5.91
N HIS A 362 -7.38 20.39 5.47
CA HIS A 362 -7.05 20.27 4.05
C HIS A 362 -7.40 18.89 3.50
N ALA A 363 -7.20 17.81 4.27
CA ALA A 363 -7.60 16.47 3.88
C ALA A 363 -9.12 16.36 3.72
N VAL A 364 -9.89 16.94 4.66
CA VAL A 364 -11.37 17.01 4.56
C VAL A 364 -11.80 17.80 3.33
N ALA A 365 -11.21 18.97 3.10
CA ALA A 365 -11.52 19.80 1.93
C ALA A 365 -11.18 19.09 0.60
N THR A 366 -10.06 18.36 0.56
CA THR A 366 -9.65 17.58 -0.62
C THR A 366 -10.62 16.43 -0.89
N LEU A 367 -11.01 15.69 0.16
CA LEU A 367 -11.99 14.61 0.06
C LEU A 367 -13.35 15.15 -0.43
N ALA A 368 -13.86 16.22 0.18
CA ALA A 368 -15.10 16.86 -0.23
C ALA A 368 -15.04 17.37 -1.68
N GLY A 369 -13.91 17.96 -2.08
CA GLY A 369 -13.66 18.39 -3.46
C GLY A 369 -13.74 17.24 -4.45
N TRP A 370 -13.10 16.10 -4.17
CA TRP A 370 -13.17 14.93 -5.04
C TRP A 370 -14.56 14.30 -5.10
N ILE A 371 -15.29 14.24 -3.98
CA ILE A 371 -16.67 13.76 -3.97
C ILE A 371 -17.56 14.67 -4.84
N LEU A 372 -17.42 15.99 -4.72
CA LEU A 372 -18.18 16.92 -5.55
C LEU A 372 -17.84 16.77 -7.03
N LEU A 373 -16.55 16.64 -7.37
CA LEU A 373 -16.11 16.44 -8.75
C LEU A 373 -16.56 15.09 -9.32
N LEU A 374 -16.59 14.02 -8.52
CA LEU A 374 -17.16 12.73 -8.92
C LEU A 374 -18.64 12.87 -9.27
N ASN A 375 -19.43 13.50 -8.40
CA ASN A 375 -20.86 13.72 -8.64
C ASN A 375 -21.09 14.59 -9.88
N LEU A 376 -20.31 15.67 -10.05
CA LEU A 376 -20.38 16.52 -11.23
C LEU A 376 -20.00 15.75 -12.49
N ALA A 377 -18.96 14.91 -12.42
CA ALA A 377 -18.56 14.06 -13.53
C ALA A 377 -19.70 13.12 -13.90
N ILE A 378 -20.29 12.38 -12.96
CA ILE A 378 -21.41 11.48 -13.25
C ILE A 378 -22.54 12.24 -13.98
N VAL A 379 -23.00 13.37 -13.43
CA VAL A 379 -24.07 14.18 -14.04
C VAL A 379 -23.69 14.72 -15.42
N CYS A 380 -22.46 15.19 -15.60
CA CYS A 380 -22.00 15.71 -16.89
C CYS A 380 -21.86 14.59 -17.94
N MET A 381 -21.39 13.41 -17.54
CA MET A 381 -21.10 12.30 -18.44
C MET A 381 -22.39 11.68 -18.98
N ASP A 382 -23.43 11.59 -18.13
CA ASP A 382 -24.79 11.17 -18.54
C ASP A 382 -25.35 12.03 -19.68
N HIS A 383 -24.93 13.31 -19.76
CA HIS A 383 -25.36 14.23 -20.80
C HIS A 383 -24.41 14.34 -22.00
N LEU A 384 -23.09 14.18 -21.80
CA LEU A 384 -22.08 14.55 -22.79
C LEU A 384 -21.44 13.38 -23.53
N LEU A 385 -21.46 12.16 -22.98
CA LEU A 385 -20.70 11.06 -23.55
C LEU A 385 -21.57 9.84 -23.81
N SER A 386 -21.59 9.44 -25.09
CA SER A 386 -22.26 8.21 -25.53
C SER A 386 -21.41 6.95 -25.30
N SER A 387 -20.15 7.08 -24.87
CA SER A 387 -19.24 5.94 -24.72
C SER A 387 -19.16 5.44 -23.28
N ILE A 388 -19.64 4.20 -23.08
CA ILE A 388 -19.61 3.48 -21.80
C ILE A 388 -18.19 3.41 -21.22
N ARG A 389 -17.17 3.18 -22.07
CA ARG A 389 -15.77 3.08 -21.61
C ARG A 389 -15.24 4.38 -21.01
N THR A 390 -15.54 5.53 -21.65
CA THR A 390 -15.11 6.83 -21.11
C THR A 390 -15.79 7.11 -19.77
N TYR A 391 -17.06 6.72 -19.62
CA TYR A 391 -17.77 6.79 -18.34
C TYR A 391 -17.06 5.98 -17.25
N GLN A 392 -16.76 4.71 -17.51
CA GLN A 392 -16.08 3.83 -16.57
C GLN A 392 -14.70 4.34 -16.17
N ALA A 393 -13.89 4.80 -17.13
CA ALA A 393 -12.55 5.32 -16.86
C ALA A 393 -12.57 6.58 -16.00
N VAL A 394 -13.49 7.52 -16.29
CA VAL A 394 -13.64 8.76 -15.51
C VAL A 394 -14.18 8.46 -14.10
N SER A 395 -15.19 7.60 -14.01
CA SER A 395 -15.74 7.15 -12.71
C SER A 395 -14.67 6.48 -11.86
N SER A 396 -13.84 5.62 -12.47
CA SER A 396 -12.72 4.94 -11.82
C SER A 396 -11.66 5.91 -11.35
N PHE A 397 -11.26 6.87 -12.19
CA PHE A 397 -10.32 7.93 -11.81
C PHE A 397 -10.77 8.68 -10.55
N PHE A 398 -12.01 9.17 -10.54
CA PHE A 398 -12.54 9.95 -9.43
C PHE A 398 -12.79 9.09 -8.18
N SER A 399 -13.26 7.86 -8.34
CA SER A 399 -13.42 6.89 -7.24
C SER A 399 -12.08 6.57 -6.57
N MET A 400 -11.02 6.38 -7.35
CA MET A 400 -9.66 6.20 -6.83
C MET A 400 -9.16 7.47 -6.12
N CYS A 401 -9.39 8.67 -6.68
CA CYS A 401 -9.05 9.93 -6.00
C CYS A 401 -9.75 10.08 -4.63
N VAL A 402 -11.04 9.74 -4.56
CA VAL A 402 -11.81 9.71 -3.30
C VAL A 402 -11.17 8.70 -2.33
N ALA A 403 -10.83 7.50 -2.78
CA ALA A 403 -10.17 6.50 -1.94
C ALA A 403 -8.80 7.00 -1.40
N TRP A 404 -7.99 7.64 -2.25
CA TRP A 404 -6.70 8.23 -1.86
C TRP A 404 -6.87 9.35 -0.82
N ALA A 405 -7.88 10.20 -1.00
CA ALA A 405 -8.19 11.28 -0.06
C ALA A 405 -8.71 10.73 1.28
N SER A 406 -9.53 9.68 1.26
CA SER A 406 -10.00 8.98 2.47
C SER A 406 -8.85 8.40 3.28
N MET A 407 -7.92 7.69 2.63
CA MET A 407 -6.72 7.16 3.31
C MET A 407 -5.85 8.28 3.86
N HIS A 408 -5.68 9.39 3.12
CA HIS A 408 -4.93 10.54 3.62
C HIS A 408 -5.59 11.19 4.84
N LEU A 409 -6.91 11.36 4.82
CA LEU A 409 -7.67 11.85 5.96
C LEU A 409 -7.49 10.95 7.18
N CYS A 410 -7.62 9.64 6.99
CA CYS A 410 -7.40 8.66 8.05
C CYS A 410 -5.99 8.78 8.65
N LYS A 411 -4.96 8.87 7.79
CA LYS A 411 -3.57 9.11 8.23
C LYS A 411 -3.46 10.40 9.06
N CYS A 412 -4.00 11.52 8.57
CA CYS A 412 -3.92 12.81 9.27
C CYS A 412 -4.62 12.79 10.63
N VAL A 413 -5.77 12.13 10.74
CA VAL A 413 -6.50 11.98 12.01
C VAL A 413 -5.67 11.18 13.01
N ILE A 414 -5.09 10.06 12.58
CA ILE A 414 -4.26 9.22 13.46
C ILE A 414 -2.98 9.95 13.88
N MET A 415 -2.37 10.71 12.96
CA MET A 415 -1.20 11.56 13.26
C MET A 415 -1.48 12.65 14.30
N MET A 416 -2.75 12.97 14.60
CA MET A 416 -3.04 13.91 15.69
C MET A 416 -2.58 13.34 17.04
N GLU A 417 -2.86 12.06 17.27
CA GLU A 417 -2.60 11.37 18.54
C GLU A 417 -1.26 10.64 18.56
N ILE A 418 -0.77 10.20 17.40
CA ILE A 418 0.42 9.34 17.32
C ILE A 418 1.52 10.04 16.52
N SER A 419 2.69 10.17 17.15
CA SER A 419 3.90 10.74 16.54
C SER A 419 4.66 9.74 15.67
N GLU A 420 4.65 8.47 16.06
CA GLU A 420 5.47 7.43 15.41
C GLU A 420 4.88 7.02 14.05
N GLU A 421 5.67 7.18 12.99
CA GLU A 421 5.17 7.05 11.61
C GLU A 421 4.77 5.60 11.27
N ALA A 422 5.50 4.60 11.76
CA ALA A 422 5.14 3.20 11.57
C ALA A 422 3.79 2.87 12.21
N CYS A 423 3.58 3.30 13.45
CA CYS A 423 2.31 3.12 14.15
C CYS A 423 1.17 3.82 13.41
N VAL A 424 1.39 5.04 12.92
CA VAL A 424 0.41 5.78 12.11
C VAL A 424 0.02 4.98 10.86
N LEU A 425 1.00 4.44 10.11
CA LEU A 425 0.73 3.69 8.87
C LEU A 425 -0.01 2.38 9.16
N ILE A 426 0.40 1.64 10.18
CA ILE A 426 -0.26 0.39 10.58
C ILE A 426 -1.70 0.66 11.04
N LEU A 427 -1.92 1.67 11.88
CA LEU A 427 -3.25 2.02 12.35
C LEU A 427 -4.13 2.59 11.23
N THR A 428 -3.53 3.27 10.24
CA THR A 428 -4.25 3.69 9.04
C THR A 428 -4.74 2.47 8.25
N ALA A 429 -3.88 1.47 8.03
CA ALA A 429 -4.27 0.22 7.36
C ALA A 429 -5.35 -0.54 8.13
N PHE A 430 -5.20 -0.61 9.46
CA PHE A 430 -6.18 -1.19 10.35
C PHE A 430 -7.54 -0.48 10.27
N ALA A 431 -7.58 0.85 10.29
CA ALA A 431 -8.80 1.64 10.24
C ALA A 431 -9.45 1.66 8.84
N MET A 432 -8.66 1.62 7.77
CA MET A 432 -9.16 1.57 6.39
C MET A 432 -9.84 0.24 6.04
N THR A 433 -9.39 -0.86 6.64
CA THR A 433 -9.94 -2.21 6.42
C THR A 433 -11.46 -2.32 6.72
N PRO A 434 -11.97 -1.93 7.91
CA PRO A 434 -13.39 -1.92 8.19
C PRO A 434 -14.17 -0.86 7.39
N VAL A 435 -13.57 0.30 7.10
CA VAL A 435 -14.19 1.34 6.27
C VAL A 435 -14.49 0.80 4.88
N ALA A 436 -13.55 0.10 4.26
CA ALA A 436 -13.76 -0.51 2.97
C ALA A 436 -14.75 -1.68 3.03
N GLY A 437 -14.72 -2.52 4.07
CA GLY A 437 -15.74 -3.56 4.27
C GLY A 437 -17.16 -3.00 4.38
N LEU A 438 -17.33 -1.88 5.11
CA LEU A 438 -18.60 -1.16 5.17
C LEU A 438 -18.99 -0.56 3.82
N LEU A 439 -18.04 0.01 3.09
CA LEU A 439 -18.29 0.55 1.76
C LEU A 439 -18.78 -0.52 0.78
N VAL A 440 -18.18 -1.71 0.78
CA VAL A 440 -18.64 -2.83 -0.07
C VAL A 440 -20.11 -3.13 0.19
N ILE A 441 -20.51 -3.23 1.46
CA ILE A 441 -21.91 -3.49 1.84
C ILE A 441 -22.82 -2.33 1.43
N VAL A 442 -22.38 -1.08 1.63
CA VAL A 442 -23.18 0.11 1.28
C VAL A 442 -23.34 0.24 -0.23
N ALA A 443 -22.26 0.09 -1.01
CA ALA A 443 -22.28 0.15 -2.46
C ALA A 443 -23.20 -0.93 -3.04
N ASP A 444 -23.09 -2.16 -2.53
CA ASP A 444 -23.96 -3.26 -2.91
C ASP A 444 -25.45 -2.95 -2.62
N LYS A 445 -25.77 -2.46 -1.42
CA LYS A 445 -27.15 -2.14 -1.04
C LYS A 445 -27.70 -0.91 -1.78
N MET A 446 -26.85 0.04 -2.17
CA MET A 446 -27.24 1.17 -2.99
C MET A 446 -27.55 0.73 -4.43
N ALA A 447 -26.78 -0.21 -4.97
CA ALA A 447 -27.03 -0.77 -6.30
C ALA A 447 -28.28 -1.67 -6.31
N ASP A 448 -28.52 -2.48 -5.27
CA ASP A 448 -29.77 -3.23 -5.08
C ASP A 448 -31.03 -2.34 -4.97
N ALA A 449 -30.84 -1.05 -4.64
CA ALA A 449 -31.90 -0.07 -4.52
C ALA A 449 -31.99 0.84 -5.76
N ASP A 450 -31.26 0.51 -6.85
CA ASP A 450 -31.13 1.30 -8.07
C ASP A 450 -30.72 2.77 -7.82
N LEU A 451 -30.04 3.05 -6.71
CA LEU A 451 -29.54 4.40 -6.38
C LEU A 451 -28.24 4.72 -7.12
N ILE A 452 -27.46 3.69 -7.45
CA ILE A 452 -26.24 3.76 -8.25
C ILE A 452 -26.23 2.63 -9.27
N THR A 453 -25.51 2.81 -10.37
CA THR A 453 -25.34 1.76 -11.37
C THR A 453 -24.42 0.65 -10.87
N ASP A 454 -24.56 -0.54 -11.43
CA ASP A 454 -23.70 -1.69 -11.11
C ASP A 454 -22.22 -1.40 -11.40
N GLU A 455 -21.96 -0.70 -12.49
CA GLU A 455 -20.60 -0.29 -12.87
C GLU A 455 -19.99 0.67 -11.84
N LEU A 456 -20.77 1.60 -11.29
CA LEU A 456 -20.31 2.52 -10.26
C LEU A 456 -20.03 1.77 -8.95
N ALA A 457 -20.90 0.82 -8.58
CA ALA A 457 -20.68 -0.02 -7.41
C ALA A 457 -19.38 -0.84 -7.53
N ASP A 458 -19.17 -1.51 -8.67
CA ASP A 458 -17.95 -2.28 -8.93
C ASP A 458 -16.69 -1.39 -8.91
N THR A 459 -16.80 -0.19 -9.49
CA THR A 459 -15.73 0.81 -9.51
C THR A 459 -15.35 1.26 -8.09
N LEU A 460 -16.35 1.53 -7.23
CA LEU A 460 -16.12 1.96 -5.85
C LEU A 460 -15.47 0.84 -5.02
N VAL A 461 -16.00 -0.37 -5.14
CA VAL A 461 -15.47 -1.58 -4.49
C VAL A 461 -14.02 -1.81 -4.88
N THR A 462 -13.74 -1.79 -6.19
CA THR A 462 -12.39 -2.01 -6.74
C THR A 462 -11.43 -0.92 -6.28
N SER A 463 -11.83 0.35 -6.34
CA SER A 463 -11.01 1.49 -5.90
C SER A 463 -10.61 1.42 -4.43
N TYR A 464 -11.55 1.06 -3.55
CA TYR A 464 -11.25 0.90 -2.12
C TYR A 464 -10.52 -0.40 -1.81
N GLY A 465 -10.75 -1.46 -2.59
CA GLY A 465 -9.97 -2.70 -2.53
C GLY A 465 -8.49 -2.44 -2.73
N PHE A 466 -8.13 -1.67 -3.76
CA PHE A 466 -6.75 -1.21 -3.94
C PHE A 466 -6.26 -0.42 -2.73
N MET A 467 -7.07 0.49 -2.23
CA MET A 467 -6.67 1.36 -1.12
C MET A 467 -6.31 0.60 0.15
N ILE A 468 -7.07 -0.46 0.47
CA ILE A 468 -6.72 -1.38 1.57
C ILE A 468 -5.36 -2.01 1.30
N GLY A 469 -5.16 -2.56 0.10
CA GLY A 469 -3.89 -3.21 -0.26
C GLY A 469 -2.69 -2.28 -0.14
N PHE A 470 -2.81 -1.04 -0.61
CA PHE A 470 -1.78 -0.01 -0.44
C PHE A 470 -1.53 0.39 1.01
N SER A 471 -2.59 0.49 1.81
CA SER A 471 -2.43 0.87 3.21
C SER A 471 -1.64 -0.20 3.97
N TRP A 472 -1.96 -1.47 3.72
CA TRP A 472 -1.26 -2.62 4.29
C TRP A 472 0.17 -2.75 3.78
N GLU A 473 0.40 -2.49 2.49
CA GLU A 473 1.75 -2.49 1.96
C GLU A 473 2.62 -1.42 2.62
N LYS A 474 2.15 -0.17 2.74
CA LYS A 474 2.91 0.88 3.42
C LYS A 474 3.22 0.55 4.87
N ALA A 475 2.24 -0.04 5.57
CA ALA A 475 2.42 -0.51 6.93
C ALA A 475 3.50 -1.61 7.01
N TYR A 476 3.48 -2.57 6.08
CA TYR A 476 4.47 -3.64 5.99
C TYR A 476 5.87 -3.11 5.63
N ALA A 477 5.97 -2.20 4.67
CA ALA A 477 7.22 -1.59 4.26
C ALA A 477 7.87 -0.86 5.44
N GLU A 478 7.12 -0.04 6.17
CA GLU A 478 7.64 0.70 7.32
C GLU A 478 8.02 -0.22 8.49
N ALA A 479 7.20 -1.24 8.80
CA ALA A 479 7.53 -2.23 9.81
C ALA A 479 8.82 -3.01 9.46
N SER A 480 9.01 -3.31 8.18
CA SER A 480 10.23 -3.95 7.68
C SER A 480 11.44 -3.00 7.76
N HIS A 481 11.26 -1.70 7.56
CA HIS A 481 12.30 -0.69 7.80
C HIS A 481 12.73 -0.64 9.27
N LEU A 482 11.78 -0.67 10.20
CA LEU A 482 12.06 -0.68 11.64
C LEU A 482 12.78 -1.95 12.09
N LEU A 483 12.30 -3.13 11.66
CA LEU A 483 12.90 -4.42 12.00
C LEU A 483 14.36 -4.55 11.58
N MET A 484 14.72 -3.90 10.48
CA MET A 484 16.07 -3.95 9.94
C MET A 484 17.02 -2.98 10.63
N GLY A 485 16.55 -2.23 11.63
CA GLY A 485 17.38 -1.36 12.45
C GLY A 485 18.10 -0.34 11.60
N ASP A 486 17.34 0.54 10.93
CA ASP A 486 17.85 1.69 10.16
C ASP A 486 18.76 2.52 11.11
N ASN A 487 20.02 2.08 11.22
CA ASN A 487 21.00 2.51 12.19
C ASN A 487 21.50 3.88 11.73
N LYS A 488 20.64 4.88 11.85
CA LYS A 488 20.95 6.30 11.61
C LYS A 488 22.13 6.77 12.46
N GLN A 489 22.53 6.01 13.48
CA GLN A 489 23.78 6.20 14.22
C GLN A 489 25.06 6.11 13.36
N SER A 490 25.02 5.53 12.15
CA SER A 490 26.20 5.53 11.26
C SER A 490 26.38 6.84 10.47
N ALA A 491 25.45 7.80 10.53
CA ALA A 491 25.55 9.05 9.77
C ALA A 491 26.66 10.01 10.27
N ASN A 492 27.15 9.83 11.49
CA ASN A 492 28.24 10.65 12.04
C ASN A 492 29.64 10.06 11.78
N SER A 493 29.76 8.85 11.22
CA SER A 493 31.06 8.29 10.80
C SER A 493 31.44 8.82 9.42
N THR A 494 32.13 9.96 9.40
CA THR A 494 32.63 10.67 8.21
C THR A 494 33.74 9.93 7.42
N ALA A 495 34.09 8.70 7.80
CA ALA A 495 35.11 7.90 7.13
C ALA A 495 34.49 6.93 6.10
N ASN A 496 34.38 7.37 4.84
CA ASN A 496 34.15 6.55 3.64
C ASN A 496 33.07 5.43 3.74
N PRO A 497 31.77 5.78 3.73
CA PRO A 497 30.65 4.81 3.82
C PRO A 497 30.57 3.79 2.66
N TRP A 498 31.37 3.97 1.60
CA TRP A 498 31.26 3.19 0.36
C TRP A 498 32.16 1.96 0.29
N LYS A 499 33.17 1.83 1.17
CA LYS A 499 34.23 0.80 1.03
C LYS A 499 34.01 -0.47 1.85
N GLU A 500 33.15 -0.45 2.87
CA GLU A 500 32.87 -1.63 3.71
C GLU A 500 31.47 -2.25 3.47
N SER A 501 30.61 -1.64 2.65
CA SER A 501 29.19 -2.03 2.49
C SER A 501 28.87 -2.84 1.23
N MET A 502 29.79 -3.69 0.73
CA MET A 502 29.46 -4.53 -0.45
C MET A 502 28.48 -5.67 -0.10
N PHE A 503 28.37 -6.02 1.19
CA PHE A 503 27.41 -6.97 1.73
C PHE A 503 26.84 -6.42 3.04
N ASN A 504 25.99 -5.40 2.97
CA ASN A 504 25.16 -5.11 4.13
C ASN A 504 24.18 -6.30 4.28
N PRO A 505 24.31 -7.14 5.33
CA PRO A 505 23.45 -8.30 5.51
C PRO A 505 21.97 -7.91 5.64
N GLU A 506 21.67 -6.73 6.17
CA GLU A 506 20.32 -6.18 6.27
C GLU A 506 19.72 -6.01 4.87
N PHE A 507 20.48 -5.40 3.97
CA PHE A 507 20.06 -5.20 2.59
C PHE A 507 19.78 -6.53 1.87
N CYS A 508 20.70 -7.51 1.98
CA CYS A 508 20.50 -8.84 1.42
C CYS A 508 19.28 -9.53 2.02
N PHE A 509 19.05 -9.38 3.33
CA PHE A 509 17.89 -9.93 4.01
C PHE A 509 16.59 -9.31 3.49
N ARG A 510 16.52 -7.99 3.26
CA ARG A 510 15.33 -7.35 2.67
C ARG A 510 15.00 -7.91 1.29
N VAL A 511 16.00 -8.03 0.41
CA VAL A 511 15.80 -8.61 -0.92
C VAL A 511 15.31 -10.05 -0.80
N ALA A 512 15.93 -10.83 0.07
CA ALA A 512 15.54 -12.21 0.30
C ALA A 512 14.10 -12.31 0.81
N MET A 513 13.67 -11.42 1.71
CA MET A 513 12.30 -11.35 2.21
C MET A 513 11.30 -10.95 1.11
N CYS A 514 11.59 -9.93 0.31
CA CYS A 514 10.75 -9.55 -0.83
C CYS A 514 10.64 -10.70 -1.86
N PHE A 515 11.74 -11.37 -2.15
CA PHE A 515 11.77 -12.51 -3.07
C PHE A 515 11.00 -13.71 -2.52
N ALA A 516 11.19 -14.04 -1.24
CA ALA A 516 10.44 -15.11 -0.57
C ALA A 516 8.94 -14.82 -0.57
N LEU A 517 8.54 -13.58 -0.28
CA LEU A 517 7.15 -13.14 -0.33
C LEU A 517 6.56 -13.33 -1.73
N VAL A 518 7.26 -12.91 -2.79
CA VAL A 518 6.81 -13.09 -4.18
C VAL A 518 6.73 -14.57 -4.56
N LEU A 519 7.73 -15.37 -4.20
CA LEU A 519 7.78 -16.81 -4.48
C LEU A 519 6.63 -17.58 -3.82
N VAL A 520 6.16 -17.15 -2.65
CA VAL A 520 5.03 -17.78 -1.95
C VAL A 520 3.70 -17.22 -2.45
N MET A 521 3.57 -15.90 -2.55
CA MET A 521 2.29 -15.25 -2.87
C MET A 521 1.88 -15.46 -4.32
N PHE A 522 2.82 -15.37 -5.29
CA PHE A 522 2.49 -15.50 -6.70
C PHE A 522 1.82 -16.83 -7.07
N PRO A 523 2.37 -18.01 -6.75
CA PRO A 523 1.71 -19.27 -7.07
C PRO A 523 0.40 -19.44 -6.29
N GLY A 524 0.36 -19.09 -5.01
CA GLY A 524 -0.86 -19.19 -4.19
C GLY A 524 -2.00 -18.34 -4.76
N TRP A 525 -1.72 -17.08 -5.10
CA TRP A 525 -2.68 -16.20 -5.73
C TRP A 525 -3.13 -16.70 -7.09
N ARG A 526 -2.19 -17.06 -7.95
CA ARG A 526 -2.46 -17.50 -9.31
C ARG A 526 -3.34 -18.74 -9.38
N PHE A 527 -3.12 -19.71 -8.49
CA PHE A 527 -3.86 -20.98 -8.53
C PHE A 527 -5.12 -20.99 -7.65
N LEU A 528 -5.14 -20.25 -6.54
CA LEU A 528 -6.23 -20.33 -5.55
C LEU A 528 -7.18 -19.13 -5.58
N ILE A 529 -6.69 -17.92 -5.86
CA ILE A 529 -7.48 -16.68 -5.72
C ILE A 529 -7.92 -16.18 -7.09
N LEU A 530 -6.96 -16.08 -8.02
CA LEU A 530 -7.18 -15.52 -9.35
C LEU A 530 -8.36 -16.19 -10.07
N PRO A 531 -8.46 -17.53 -10.22
CA PRO A 531 -9.57 -18.15 -10.95
C PRO A 531 -10.96 -17.79 -10.41
N HIS A 532 -11.06 -17.53 -9.10
CA HIS A 532 -12.31 -17.11 -8.48
C HIS A 532 -12.58 -15.61 -8.67
N ALA A 533 -11.54 -14.78 -8.64
CA ALA A 533 -11.65 -13.35 -8.89
C ALA A 533 -12.05 -13.02 -10.34
N LEU A 534 -11.70 -13.89 -11.29
CA LEU A 534 -12.01 -13.71 -12.72
C LEU A 534 -13.43 -14.12 -13.11
N LYS A 535 -14.18 -14.77 -12.21
CA LYS A 535 -15.57 -15.12 -12.51
C LYS A 535 -16.39 -13.85 -12.73
N PRO A 536 -17.43 -13.86 -13.58
CA PRO A 536 -18.35 -12.73 -13.66
C PRO A 536 -19.05 -12.51 -12.31
N VAL A 537 -19.41 -11.27 -12.02
CA VAL A 537 -20.22 -10.93 -10.84
C VAL A 537 -21.55 -11.71 -10.93
N PRO A 538 -21.97 -12.44 -9.88
CA PRO A 538 -23.25 -13.13 -9.88
C PRO A 538 -24.41 -12.15 -10.16
N PRO A 539 -25.47 -12.53 -10.89
CA PRO A 539 -26.60 -11.64 -11.15
C PRO A 539 -27.36 -11.30 -9.85
N ARG A 540 -27.91 -10.08 -9.75
CA ARG A 540 -28.70 -9.65 -8.59
C ARG A 540 -29.99 -10.47 -8.45
N GLU A 541 -30.42 -10.72 -7.22
CA GLU A 541 -31.67 -11.45 -6.94
C GLU A 541 -32.92 -10.77 -7.56
N GLN A 542 -32.93 -9.44 -7.66
CA GLN A 542 -34.06 -8.71 -8.26
C GLN A 542 -34.14 -8.95 -9.77
N ALA A 543 -33.02 -8.88 -10.48
CA ALA A 543 -32.94 -9.27 -11.89
C ALA A 543 -33.37 -10.73 -12.09
N ALA A 544 -33.01 -11.63 -11.16
CA ALA A 544 -33.47 -13.01 -11.20
C ALA A 544 -34.99 -13.15 -10.97
N LYS A 545 -35.60 -12.31 -10.14
CA LYS A 545 -37.06 -12.29 -9.91
C LYS A 545 -37.82 -11.69 -11.09
N ASP A 546 -37.24 -10.71 -11.78
CA ASP A 546 -37.88 -10.05 -12.92
C ASP A 546 -37.72 -10.84 -14.23
N CYS A 547 -36.64 -11.62 -14.41
CA CYS A 547 -36.54 -12.56 -15.53
C CYS A 547 -37.52 -13.74 -15.47
N VAL A 548 -38.10 -14.02 -14.30
CA VAL A 548 -39.05 -15.13 -14.10
C VAL A 548 -40.51 -14.69 -14.31
N LYS A 549 -40.77 -13.37 -14.29
CA LYS A 549 -42.08 -12.79 -14.60
C LYS A 549 -42.19 -12.50 -16.10
#